data_AF-A0A941WHX0-F1
#
_entry.id   AF-A0A941WHX0-F1
#
_cell.length_a   1.000
_cell.length_b   1.000
_cell.length_c   1.000
_cell.angle_alpha   90.00
_cell.angle_beta   90.00
_cell.angle_gamma   90.00
#
_symmetry.space_group_name_H-M   'P 1'
#
loop_
_entity.id
_entity.type
_entity.pdbx_description
1 polymer ?
#
loop_
_entity_poly.entity_id
_entity_poly.type
_entity_poly.pdbx_seq_one_letter_code
_entity_poly.pdbx_strand_id
1 'polypeptide(L)'
;MKKIVLMAVIAMCAVFTSQSQAQNILSNDKTQVEKQDKFYEIDVTNIPQILQEGVNNVHQDCLIKSVYVSNNSTYVKYKVILVTRE
;
A
#
# COMPACT_ATOMS: atom_id res chain seq x y z
N MET A 1 -18.55 28.24 -19.22
CA MET A 1 -17.88 27.53 -18.10
C MET A 1 -17.63 26.09 -18.52
N LYS A 2 -16.37 25.73 -18.80
CA LYS A 2 -15.98 24.35 -19.16
C LYS A 2 -15.26 23.73 -17.97
N LYS A 3 -15.83 22.68 -17.38
CA LYS A 3 -15.20 21.91 -16.30
C LYS A 3 -14.24 20.91 -16.96
N ILE A 4 -12.94 21.10 -16.77
CA ILE A 4 -11.93 20.13 -17.18
C ILE A 4 -11.76 19.16 -16.00
N VAL A 5 -12.23 17.94 -16.17
CA VAL A 5 -12.01 16.84 -15.22
C VAL A 5 -10.61 16.30 -15.48
N LEU A 6 -9.69 16.55 -14.54
CA LEU A 6 -8.33 16.04 -14.59
C LEU A 6 -8.32 14.58 -14.12
N MET A 7 -8.42 13.65 -15.08
CA MET A 7 -8.12 12.23 -14.85
C MET A 7 -6.60 12.05 -14.85
N ALA A 8 -5.98 12.12 -13.66
CA ALA A 8 -4.58 11.78 -13.48
C ALA A 8 -4.44 10.26 -13.35
N VAL A 9 -4.25 9.57 -14.48
CA VAL A 9 -3.81 8.18 -14.49
C VAL A 9 -2.31 8.17 -14.17
N ILE A 10 -1.98 7.93 -12.91
CA ILE A 10 -0.61 7.64 -12.50
C ILE A 10 -0.33 6.18 -12.85
N ALA A 11 0.13 5.95 -14.08
CA ALA A 11 0.79 4.71 -14.46
C ALA A 11 2.21 4.75 -13.89
N MET A 12 2.43 4.19 -12.70
CA MET A 12 3.79 3.93 -12.24
C MET A 12 4.37 2.79 -13.07
N CYS A 13 5.26 3.16 -14.00
CA CYS A 13 6.21 2.25 -14.62
C CYS A 13 7.06 1.58 -13.54
N ALA A 14 6.77 0.32 -13.24
CA ALA A 14 7.76 -0.57 -12.64
C ALA A 14 8.64 -1.11 -13.78
N VAL A 15 9.75 -0.42 -14.03
CA VAL A 15 10.87 -1.01 -14.78
C VAL A 15 11.45 -2.10 -13.88
N PHE A 16 11.00 -3.34 -14.07
CA PHE A 16 11.68 -4.51 -13.53
C PHE A 16 13.02 -4.64 -14.27
N THR A 17 14.10 -4.13 -13.71
CA THR A 17 15.45 -4.60 -14.06
C THR A 17 15.68 -5.95 -13.40
N SER A 18 14.95 -6.97 -13.86
CA SER A 18 15.31 -8.36 -13.57
C SER A 18 16.59 -8.65 -14.36
N GLN A 19 17.74 -8.62 -13.67
CA GLN A 19 18.91 -9.33 -14.14
C GLN A 19 18.55 -10.82 -14.18
N SER A 20 18.03 -11.26 -15.31
CA SER A 20 17.91 -12.67 -15.66
C SER A 20 19.31 -13.20 -15.96
N GLN A 21 20.11 -13.38 -14.93
CA GLN A 21 21.35 -14.14 -15.04
C GLN A 21 20.94 -15.60 -15.15
N ALA A 22 21.15 -16.14 -16.35
CA ALA A 22 20.88 -17.52 -16.69
C ALA A 22 21.59 -18.46 -15.73
N GLN A 23 20.85 -19.37 -15.10
CA GLN A 23 21.23 -20.77 -15.03
C GLN A 23 20.03 -21.64 -14.65
N ASN A 24 19.64 -22.48 -15.61
CA ASN A 24 18.96 -23.76 -15.43
C ASN A 24 19.26 -24.36 -14.05
N ILE A 25 18.23 -24.80 -13.30
CA ILE A 25 18.07 -26.17 -12.76
C ILE A 25 16.66 -26.24 -12.13
N LEU A 26 15.80 -27.04 -12.80
CA LEU A 26 14.82 -27.98 -12.25
C LEU A 26 13.77 -27.52 -11.21
N SER A 27 12.52 -27.61 -11.67
CA SER A 27 11.28 -27.86 -10.91
C SER A 27 11.39 -27.93 -9.39
N ASN A 28 10.80 -26.93 -8.73
CA ASN A 28 9.85 -27.28 -7.69
C ASN A 28 8.71 -26.28 -7.70
N ASP A 29 7.53 -26.81 -8.00
CA ASP A 29 6.23 -26.18 -7.82
C ASP A 29 6.05 -25.84 -6.34
N LYS A 30 6.64 -24.73 -5.90
CA LYS A 30 6.14 -23.97 -4.76
C LYS A 30 5.40 -22.81 -5.37
N THR A 31 4.17 -23.11 -5.82
CA THR A 31 3.10 -22.14 -5.74
C THR A 31 3.17 -21.55 -4.34
N GLN A 32 3.83 -20.39 -4.18
CA GLN A 32 3.77 -19.63 -2.95
C GLN A 32 2.29 -19.34 -2.79
N VAL A 33 1.64 -20.07 -1.91
CA VAL A 33 0.36 -19.66 -1.37
C VAL A 33 0.69 -18.36 -0.65
N GLU A 34 0.61 -17.25 -1.39
CA GLU A 34 0.70 -15.91 -0.86
C GLU A 34 -0.43 -15.86 0.17
N LYS A 35 -0.06 -16.01 1.44
CA LYS A 35 -1.03 -15.94 2.53
C LYS A 35 -1.64 -14.55 2.43
N GLN A 36 -2.86 -14.48 1.92
CA GLN A 36 -3.57 -13.24 1.78
C GLN A 36 -3.62 -12.56 3.14
N ASP A 37 -3.12 -11.33 3.20
CA ASP A 37 -3.08 -10.57 4.44
C ASP A 37 -4.49 -10.39 4.98
N LYS A 38 -4.71 -10.86 6.21
CA LYS A 38 -5.94 -10.58 6.95
C LYS A 38 -5.74 -9.26 7.69
N PHE A 39 -6.51 -8.27 7.30
CA PHE A 39 -6.53 -6.95 7.91
C PHE A 39 -7.66 -6.85 8.92
N TYR A 40 -7.38 -6.27 10.07
CA TYR A 40 -8.38 -5.89 11.06
C TYR A 40 -8.27 -4.39 11.35
N GLU A 41 -9.41 -3.77 11.61
CA GLU A 41 -9.49 -2.35 11.93
C GLU A 41 -8.89 -2.07 13.31
N ILE A 42 -8.18 -0.96 13.43
CA ILE A 42 -7.63 -0.44 14.68
C ILE A 42 -8.10 1.00 14.89
N ASP A 43 -8.15 1.42 16.14
CA ASP A 43 -8.40 2.82 16.47
C ASP A 43 -7.31 3.71 15.87
N VAL A 44 -7.73 4.84 15.30
CA VAL A 44 -6.83 5.86 14.75
C VAL A 44 -5.92 6.45 15.82
N THR A 45 -6.28 6.41 17.11
CA THR A 45 -5.40 6.84 18.21
C THR A 45 -4.25 5.88 18.46
N ASN A 46 -4.34 4.64 17.99
CA ASN A 46 -3.35 3.58 18.23
C ASN A 46 -2.35 3.43 17.08
N ILE A 47 -2.37 4.32 16.09
CA ILE A 47 -1.47 4.25 14.95
C ILE A 47 -0.06 4.70 15.33
N PRO A 48 1.00 4.09 14.76
CA PRO A 48 2.36 4.56 14.96
C PRO A 48 2.52 6.02 14.49
N GLN A 49 3.21 6.85 15.27
CA GLN A 49 3.44 8.26 14.94
C GLN A 49 4.06 8.43 13.53
N ILE A 50 5.02 7.59 13.15
CA ILE A 50 5.65 7.62 11.83
C ILE A 50 4.65 7.39 10.69
N LEU A 51 3.61 6.58 10.91
CA LEU A 51 2.55 6.36 9.93
C LEU A 51 1.67 7.60 9.81
N GLN A 52 1.30 8.18 10.96
CA GLN A 52 0.50 9.40 10.99
C GLN A 52 1.21 10.56 10.29
N GLU A 53 2.48 10.80 10.63
CA GLU A 53 3.31 11.83 10.01
C GLU A 53 3.50 11.58 8.51
N GLY A 54 3.81 10.35 8.11
CA GLY A 54 3.97 9.98 6.70
C GLY A 54 2.71 10.26 5.89
N VAL A 55 1.54 9.89 6.41
CA VAL A 55 0.25 10.16 5.75
C VAL A 55 -0.02 11.66 5.67
N ASN A 56 0.15 12.39 6.77
CA ASN A 56 -0.14 13.83 6.81
C ASN A 56 0.79 14.64 5.90
N ASN A 57 2.04 14.22 5.74
CA ASN A 57 3.01 14.90 4.87
C ASN A 57 2.68 14.73 3.39
N VAL A 58 2.20 13.56 2.97
CA VAL A 58 1.88 13.26 1.56
C VAL A 58 0.46 13.69 1.20
N HIS A 59 -0.48 13.62 2.14
CA HIS A 59 -1.91 13.88 1.93
C HIS A 59 -2.43 14.98 2.86
N GLN A 60 -1.90 16.20 2.69
CA GLN A 60 -2.19 17.34 3.57
C GLN A 60 -3.68 17.73 3.62
N ASP A 61 -4.38 17.59 2.50
CA ASP A 61 -5.81 17.91 2.36
C ASP A 61 -6.72 16.75 2.77
N CYS A 62 -6.17 15.70 3.39
CA CYS A 62 -6.94 14.53 3.81
C CYS A 62 -6.97 14.38 5.33
N LEU A 63 -7.94 13.60 5.80
CA LEU A 63 -8.05 13.08 7.16
C LEU A 63 -8.02 11.55 7.11
N ILE A 64 -7.41 10.95 8.13
CA ILE A 64 -7.49 9.50 8.34
C ILE A 64 -8.88 9.16 8.84
N LYS A 65 -9.62 8.35 8.07
CA LYS A 65 -10.95 7.86 8.43
C LYS A 65 -10.90 6.56 9.22
N SER A 66 -10.07 5.62 8.77
CA SER A 66 -9.95 4.29 9.39
C SER A 66 -8.60 3.69 9.04
N VAL A 67 -8.03 2.90 9.94
CA VAL A 67 -6.75 2.21 9.74
C VAL A 67 -6.92 0.73 10.02
N TYR A 68 -6.31 -0.10 9.18
CA TYR A 68 -6.29 -1.53 9.34
C TYR A 68 -4.86 -2.02 9.40
N VAL A 69 -4.61 -3.07 10.18
CA VAL A 69 -3.29 -3.67 10.32
C VAL A 69 -3.34 -5.17 10.00
N SER A 70 -2.28 -5.66 9.37
CA SER A 70 -1.99 -7.10 9.23
C SER A 70 -0.62 -7.38 9.83
N ASN A 71 -0.57 -8.37 10.72
CA ASN A 71 0.64 -8.91 11.33
C ASN A 71 0.87 -10.38 10.94
N ASN A 72 0.24 -10.84 9.86
CA ASN A 72 0.31 -12.24 9.40
C ASN A 72 1.50 -12.50 8.45
N SER A 73 2.39 -11.53 8.29
CA SER A 73 3.55 -11.56 7.39
C SER A 73 4.83 -11.18 8.13
N THR A 74 5.99 -11.30 7.48
CA THR A 74 7.29 -10.85 8.03
C THR A 74 7.28 -9.37 8.42
N TYR A 75 6.44 -8.57 7.79
CA TYR A 75 6.29 -7.14 8.06
C TYR A 75 4.90 -6.82 8.57
N VAL A 76 4.80 -5.84 9.48
CA VAL A 76 3.52 -5.25 9.83
C VAL A 76 3.08 -4.36 8.68
N LYS A 77 1.90 -4.62 8.13
CA LYS A 77 1.33 -3.85 7.02
C LYS A 77 0.17 -3.03 7.54
N TYR A 78 0.10 -1.77 7.11
CA TYR A 78 -1.00 -0.87 7.40
C TYR A 78 -1.75 -0.51 6.13
N LYS A 79 -3.08 -0.50 6.21
CA LYS A 79 -3.96 0.04 5.19
C LYS A 79 -4.69 1.23 5.79
N VAL A 80 -4.49 2.41 5.21
CA VAL A 80 -5.06 3.67 5.71
C VAL A 80 -6.11 4.14 4.70
N ILE A 81 -7.33 4.40 5.18
CA ILE A 81 -8.39 5.00 4.38
C ILE A 81 -8.45 6.49 4.69
N LEU A 82 -8.37 7.30 3.65
CA LEU A 82 -8.38 8.75 3.74
C LEU A 82 -9.69 9.32 3.21
N VAL A 83 -10.08 10.46 3.74
CA VAL A 83 -11.16 11.31 3.22
C VAL A 83 -10.65 12.73 3.03
N THR A 84 -11.07 13.39 1.96
CA THR A 84 -10.71 14.79 1.69
C THR A 84 -11.37 15.71 2.70
N ARG A 85 -10.63 16.74 3.13
CA ARG A 85 -11.17 17.85 3.92
C ARG A 85 -12.01 18.72 3.01
N GLU A 86 -13.28 18.93 3.37
CA GLU A 86 -14.16 19.90 2.71
C GLU A 86 -13.80 21.34 3.05
#